data_AF-A0A427ACY5-F1
#
_entry.id   AF-A0A427ACY5-F1
#
_cell.length_a   1.000
_cell.length_b   1.000
_cell.length_c   1.000
_cell.angle_alpha   90.00
_cell.angle_beta   90.00
_cell.angle_gamma   90.00
#
_symmetry.space_group_name_H-M   'P 1'
#
loop_
_entity.id
_entity.type
_entity.pdbx_description
1 polymer ?
#
loop_
_entity_poly.entity_id
_entity_poly.type
_entity_poly.pdbx_seq_one_letter_code
_entity_poly.pdbx_strand_id
1 'polypeptide(L)'
;MTVWYGFGTGGSSSPTPEIETELARADFEIRTGTIGFSSSLVSNTVLSILAVDYPVDKVSCYVSDDGAAMLTFEALSETSEFARKWVPFCKKYSIEPRAPEWYFTQKIDYLKDKVQPTFVKDRRAMKVSSFS
;
A
#
# COMPACT_ATOMS: atom_id res chain seq x y z
N MET A 1 23.29 9.48 9.41
CA MET A 1 22.27 10.08 10.29
C MET A 1 20.94 9.53 9.78
N THR A 2 20.38 8.54 10.47
CA THR A 2 19.22 7.77 9.99
C THR A 2 17.94 8.52 10.36
N VAL A 3 17.06 8.76 9.38
CA VAL A 3 15.75 9.40 9.57
C VAL A 3 14.66 8.33 9.54
N TRP A 4 13.80 8.33 10.54
CA TRP A 4 12.68 7.38 10.66
C TRP A 4 11.38 8.02 10.19
N TYR A 5 10.77 7.47 9.14
CA TYR A 5 9.41 7.82 8.71
C TYR A 5 8.43 6.72 9.15
N GLY A 6 7.52 7.04 10.07
CA GLY A 6 6.48 6.12 10.54
C GLY A 6 5.12 6.45 9.95
N PHE A 7 4.50 5.51 9.24
CA PHE A 7 3.13 5.62 8.77
C PHE A 7 2.22 4.72 9.62
N GLY A 8 1.40 5.32 10.48
CA GLY A 8 0.33 4.64 11.21
C GLY A 8 -1.03 5.01 10.62
N THR A 9 -1.89 4.02 10.38
CA THR A 9 -3.27 4.31 9.96
C THR A 9 -4.08 4.75 11.18
N GLY A 10 -4.19 6.07 11.37
CA GLY A 10 -5.06 6.63 12.41
C GLY A 10 -6.51 6.36 12.04
N GLY A 11 -7.16 5.41 12.72
CA GLY A 11 -8.57 5.09 12.54
C GLY A 11 -9.27 4.90 13.88
N SER A 12 -10.19 5.80 14.22
CA SER A 12 -11.12 5.68 15.34
C SER A 12 -12.42 5.00 14.87
N SER A 13 -12.65 3.74 15.25
CA SER A 13 -14.00 3.15 15.41
C SER A 13 -13.93 1.75 16.05
N SER A 14 -14.74 1.51 17.08
CA SER A 14 -14.91 0.27 17.86
C SER A 14 -16.24 -0.44 17.51
N PRO A 15 -16.48 -1.72 17.90
CA PRO A 15 -15.64 -2.93 17.90
C PRO A 15 -16.33 -4.14 17.20
N THR A 16 -15.57 -5.17 16.77
CA THR A 16 -16.10 -6.54 16.55
C THR A 16 -15.24 -7.56 17.32
N PRO A 17 -15.83 -8.55 18.01
CA PRO A 17 -15.13 -9.32 19.03
C PRO A 17 -14.45 -10.60 18.50
N GLU A 18 -13.27 -10.87 19.05
CA GLU A 18 -12.69 -12.20 19.37
C GLU A 18 -11.75 -12.92 18.39
N ILE A 19 -11.68 -12.63 17.08
CA ILE A 19 -10.65 -13.26 16.21
C ILE A 19 -9.51 -12.30 15.84
N GLU A 20 -9.79 -10.99 15.66
CA GLU A 20 -8.73 -10.03 15.36
C GLU A 20 -7.75 -9.85 16.53
N THR A 21 -8.15 -10.14 17.77
CA THR A 21 -7.42 -9.73 18.97
C THR A 21 -6.13 -10.53 19.21
N GLU A 22 -5.97 -11.74 18.66
CA GLU A 22 -4.79 -12.59 18.85
C GLU A 22 -3.67 -12.38 17.80
N LEU A 23 -3.92 -11.58 16.77
CA LEU A 23 -2.90 -11.26 15.77
C LEU A 23 -1.81 -10.35 16.36
N ALA A 24 -0.54 -10.76 16.26
CA ALA A 24 0.59 -9.95 16.71
C ALA A 24 0.70 -8.65 15.89
N ARG A 25 1.30 -7.60 16.45
CA ARG A 25 1.63 -6.41 15.64
C ARG A 25 2.72 -6.80 14.62
N ALA A 26 2.51 -6.43 13.37
CA ALA A 26 3.47 -6.63 12.29
C ALA A 26 4.13 -5.30 11.96
N ASP A 27 5.37 -5.14 12.40
CA ASP A 27 6.20 -3.98 12.11
C ASP A 27 7.16 -4.31 10.96
N PHE A 28 7.03 -3.59 9.84
CA PHE A 28 7.88 -3.75 8.66
C PHE A 28 8.89 -2.62 8.59
N GLU A 29 10.18 -2.93 8.60
CA GLU A 29 11.24 -1.96 8.35
C GLU A 29 11.74 -2.09 6.90
N ILE A 30 11.67 -1.00 6.15
CA ILE A 30 12.19 -0.88 4.79
C ILE A 30 13.41 0.03 4.85
N ARG A 31 14.58 -0.51 4.55
CA ARG A 31 15.83 0.26 4.48
C ARG A 31 16.20 0.53 3.02
N THR A 32 16.32 1.80 2.65
CA THR A 32 16.80 2.20 1.32
C THR A 32 18.31 2.42 1.41
N GLY A 33 19.08 1.52 0.80
CA GLY A 33 20.53 1.67 0.66
C GLY A 33 20.87 2.73 -0.39
N THR A 34 21.90 3.54 -0.12
CA THR A 34 22.35 4.70 -0.90
C THR A 34 22.38 4.48 -2.43
N ILE A 35 21.84 5.48 -3.17
CA ILE A 35 21.90 5.75 -4.62
C ILE A 35 21.72 4.52 -5.54
N GLY A 36 20.47 4.26 -5.93
CA GLY A 36 20.13 3.28 -6.98
C GLY A 36 18.77 2.62 -6.79
N PHE A 37 18.23 2.62 -5.57
CA PHE A 37 16.85 2.18 -5.34
C PHE A 37 15.88 3.22 -5.90
N SER A 38 15.06 2.85 -6.88
CA SER A 38 14.09 3.78 -7.43
C SER A 38 13.01 4.06 -6.39
N SER A 39 12.65 5.34 -6.21
CA SER A 39 11.57 5.73 -5.29
C SER A 39 10.27 4.97 -5.59
N SER A 40 10.02 4.64 -6.87
CA SER A 40 8.89 3.82 -7.32
C SER A 40 8.88 2.40 -6.73
N LEU A 41 10.04 1.75 -6.59
CA LEU A 41 10.11 0.41 -5.98
C LEU A 41 9.76 0.46 -4.49
N VAL A 42 10.20 1.49 -3.78
CA VAL A 42 9.86 1.71 -2.36
C VAL A 42 8.35 1.91 -2.23
N SER A 43 7.77 2.79 -3.06
CA SER A 43 6.32 3.04 -3.10
C SER A 43 5.50 1.77 -3.32
N ASN A 44 5.86 0.96 -4.31
CA ASN A 44 5.16 -0.31 -4.57
C ASN A 44 5.26 -1.29 -3.40
N THR A 45 6.44 -1.37 -2.77
CA THR A 45 6.66 -2.26 -1.62
C THR A 45 5.81 -1.83 -0.43
N VAL A 46 5.81 -0.53 -0.10
CA VAL A 46 4.97 0.05 0.95
C VAL A 46 3.49 -0.21 0.65
N LEU A 47 3.03 0.02 -0.58
CA LEU A 47 1.63 -0.22 -0.96
C LEU A 47 1.24 -1.69 -0.85
N SER A 48 2.13 -2.60 -1.21
CA SER A 48 1.90 -4.04 -1.08
C SER A 48 1.77 -4.46 0.39
N ILE A 49 2.62 -3.91 1.26
CA ILE A 49 2.55 -4.15 2.72
C ILE A 49 1.26 -3.56 3.29
N LEU A 50 0.90 -2.33 2.95
CA LEU A 50 -0.32 -1.69 3.46
C LEU A 50 -1.61 -2.36 2.94
N ALA A 51 -1.56 -2.96 1.75
CA ALA A 51 -2.68 -3.68 1.16
C ALA A 51 -2.77 -5.14 1.61
N VAL A 52 -1.91 -5.58 2.54
CA VAL A 52 -2.00 -6.92 3.14
C VAL A 52 -3.36 -7.10 3.82
N ASP A 53 -3.87 -8.33 3.79
CA ASP A 53 -5.10 -8.69 4.48
C ASP A 53 -4.83 -8.89 5.98
N TYR A 54 -4.51 -7.77 6.65
CA TYR A 54 -4.26 -7.68 8.07
C TYR A 54 -5.00 -6.46 8.64
N PRO A 55 -5.34 -6.48 9.94
CA PRO A 55 -5.94 -5.33 10.60
C PRO A 55 -5.03 -4.10 10.49
N VAL A 56 -5.59 -2.97 10.05
CA VAL A 56 -4.82 -1.76 9.72
C VAL A 56 -4.20 -1.11 10.96
N ASP A 57 -4.78 -1.37 12.12
CA ASP A 57 -4.31 -1.00 13.45
C ASP A 57 -3.09 -1.83 13.91
N LYS A 58 -2.82 -2.95 13.24
CA LYS A 58 -1.74 -3.88 13.61
C LYS A 58 -0.59 -3.94 12.62
N VAL A 59 -0.70 -3.28 11.47
CA VAL A 59 0.41 -3.13 10.50
C VAL A 59 1.05 -1.76 10.68
N SER A 60 2.35 -1.72 10.93
CA SER A 60 3.12 -0.48 10.86
C SER A 60 4.28 -0.65 9.89
N CYS A 61 4.52 0.36 9.06
CA CYS A 61 5.63 0.37 8.12
C CYS A 61 6.54 1.55 8.45
N TYR A 62 7.82 1.26 8.60
CA TYR A 62 8.89 2.22 8.85
C TYR A 62 9.82 2.24 7.65
N VAL A 63 10.06 3.43 7.11
CA VAL A 63 11.05 3.60 6.03
C VAL A 63 12.26 4.34 6.59
N SER A 64 13.42 3.73 6.45
CA SER A 64 14.72 4.27 6.83
C SER A 64 15.49 4.62 5.57
N ASP A 65 15.70 5.91 5.33
CA ASP A 65 16.50 6.41 4.21
C ASP A 65 17.89 6.86 4.69
N ASP A 66 18.93 6.17 4.21
CA ASP A 66 20.33 6.49 4.51
C ASP A 66 20.93 7.50 3.51
N GLY A 67 20.20 7.85 2.43
CA GLY A 67 20.61 8.80 1.40
C GLY A 67 20.00 10.20 1.49
N ALA A 68 18.99 10.39 2.34
CA ALA A 68 18.20 11.63 2.50
C ALA A 68 17.77 12.24 1.16
N ALA A 69 17.34 11.41 0.22
CA ALA A 69 16.92 11.87 -1.09
C ALA A 69 15.53 12.51 -0.99
N MET A 70 15.43 13.82 -1.25
CA MET A 70 14.15 14.55 -1.23
C MET A 70 13.07 13.87 -2.11
N LEU A 71 13.50 13.26 -3.21
CA LEU A 71 12.66 12.49 -4.13
C LEU A 71 11.99 11.27 -3.48
N THR A 72 12.61 10.65 -2.47
CA THR A 72 12.03 9.51 -1.74
C THR A 72 10.92 10.00 -0.82
N PHE A 73 11.10 11.17 -0.19
CA PHE A 73 10.07 11.76 0.66
C PHE A 73 8.82 12.18 -0.13
N GLU A 74 8.98 12.87 -1.26
CA GLU A 74 7.87 13.27 -2.12
C GLU A 74 7.11 12.04 -2.64
N ALA A 75 7.83 11.04 -3.16
CA ALA A 75 7.22 9.79 -3.61
C ALA A 75 6.45 9.07 -2.49
N LEU A 76 7.00 8.99 -1.27
CA LEU A 76 6.32 8.39 -0.12
C LEU A 76 5.07 9.17 0.30
N SER A 77 5.10 10.50 0.24
CA SER A 77 3.93 11.34 0.53
C SER A 77 2.78 11.03 -0.43
N GLU A 78 3.04 11.06 -1.74
CA GLU A 78 2.06 10.68 -2.76
C GLU A 78 1.58 9.23 -2.59
N THR A 79 2.51 8.33 -2.24
CA THR A 79 2.21 6.91 -1.97
C THR A 79 1.23 6.77 -0.82
N SER A 80 1.38 7.55 0.25
CA SER A 80 0.49 7.50 1.41
C SER A 80 -0.94 7.93 1.05
N GLU A 81 -1.10 8.94 0.21
CA GLU A 81 -2.41 9.40 -0.27
C GLU A 81 -3.06 8.36 -1.19
N PHE A 82 -2.27 7.75 -2.07
CA PHE A 82 -2.73 6.67 -2.93
C PHE A 82 -3.10 5.42 -2.13
N ALA A 83 -2.32 5.07 -1.11
CA ALA A 83 -2.58 3.92 -0.23
C ALA A 83 -3.97 3.98 0.39
N ARG A 84 -4.43 5.16 0.81
CA ARG A 84 -5.76 5.36 1.39
C ARG A 84 -6.90 5.00 0.42
N LYS A 85 -6.66 5.06 -0.89
CA LYS A 85 -7.62 4.65 -1.94
C LYS A 85 -7.38 3.20 -2.38
N TRP A 86 -6.12 2.79 -2.47
CA TRP A 86 -5.69 1.47 -2.95
C TRP A 86 -6.02 0.35 -1.95
N VAL A 87 -5.76 0.54 -0.66
CA VAL A 87 -6.02 -0.49 0.36
C VAL A 87 -7.50 -0.89 0.41
N PRO A 88 -8.48 0.04 0.50
CA PRO A 88 -9.89 -0.33 0.44
C PRO A 88 -10.30 -0.97 -0.89
N PHE A 89 -9.70 -0.53 -2.01
CA PHE A 89 -9.97 -1.12 -3.33
C PHE A 89 -9.49 -2.57 -3.40
N CYS A 90 -8.26 -2.85 -2.94
CA CYS A 90 -7.70 -4.19 -2.87
C CYS A 90 -8.53 -5.12 -2.00
N LYS A 91 -8.97 -4.64 -0.82
CA LYS A 91 -9.81 -5.42 0.10
C LYS A 91 -11.22 -5.66 -0.44
N LYS A 92 -11.85 -4.63 -1.01
CA LYS A 92 -13.23 -4.71 -1.56
C LYS A 92 -13.34 -5.69 -2.73
N TYR A 93 -12.31 -5.76 -3.57
CA TYR A 93 -12.36 -6.56 -4.79
C TYR A 93 -11.40 -7.76 -4.77
N SER A 94 -10.75 -8.06 -3.63
CA SER A 94 -9.73 -9.12 -3.50
C SER A 94 -8.76 -9.11 -4.68
N ILE A 95 -8.02 -8.01 -4.82
CA ILE A 95 -7.12 -7.77 -5.95
C ILE A 95 -5.77 -8.44 -5.72
N GLU A 96 -5.33 -9.19 -6.73
CA GLU A 96 -4.02 -9.83 -6.78
C GLU A 96 -3.40 -9.62 -8.17
N PRO A 97 -2.10 -9.27 -8.27
CA PRO A 97 -1.17 -8.91 -7.19
C PRO A 97 -1.51 -7.55 -6.53
N ARG A 98 -1.09 -7.37 -5.26
CA ARG A 98 -1.35 -6.14 -4.46
C ARG A 98 -0.45 -4.96 -4.82
N ALA A 99 0.62 -5.20 -5.56
CA ALA A 99 1.46 -4.14 -6.10
C ALA A 99 0.76 -3.52 -7.33
N PRO A 100 0.40 -2.23 -7.30
CA PRO A 100 -0.40 -1.60 -8.35
C PRO A 100 0.32 -1.61 -9.71
N GLU A 101 1.63 -1.36 -9.74
CA GLU A 101 2.40 -1.37 -10.99
C GLU A 101 2.35 -2.75 -11.66
N TRP A 102 2.50 -3.82 -10.88
CA TRP A 102 2.42 -5.19 -11.38
C TRP A 102 1.00 -5.54 -11.79
N TYR A 103 0.00 -5.13 -11.01
CA TYR A 103 -1.41 -5.34 -11.31
C TYR A 103 -1.83 -4.71 -12.64
N PHE A 104 -1.40 -3.47 -12.91
CA PHE A 104 -1.76 -2.76 -14.14
C PHE A 104 -0.92 -3.17 -15.37
N THR A 105 0.27 -3.70 -15.16
CA THR A 105 1.16 -4.17 -16.24
C THR A 105 0.79 -5.58 -16.73
N GLN A 106 0.19 -6.41 -15.87
CA GLN A 106 -0.23 -7.75 -16.25
C GLN A 106 -1.36 -7.74 -17.28
N LYS A 107 -1.15 -8.44 -18.41
CA LYS A 107 -2.16 -8.65 -19.46
C LYS A 107 -3.09 -9.84 -19.14
N ILE A 108 -3.57 -9.92 -17.91
CA ILE A 108 -4.48 -10.98 -17.45
C ILE A 108 -5.91 -10.47 -17.52
N ASP A 109 -6.88 -11.35 -17.76
CA ASP A 109 -8.29 -10.99 -17.75
C ASP A 109 -8.74 -10.63 -16.31
N TYR A 110 -8.74 -9.33 -16.05
CA TYR A 110 -9.09 -8.72 -14.77
C TYR A 110 -10.60 -8.69 -14.49
N LEU A 111 -11.44 -9.07 -15.47
CA LEU A 111 -12.89 -9.21 -15.27
C LEU A 111 -13.28 -10.62 -14.82
N LYS A 112 -12.36 -11.57 -14.95
CA LYS A 112 -12.57 -12.94 -14.51
C LYS A 112 -12.91 -12.95 -13.01
N ASP A 113 -14.06 -13.54 -12.69
CA ASP A 113 -14.59 -13.67 -11.32
C ASP A 113 -14.98 -12.35 -10.62
N LYS A 114 -15.01 -11.21 -11.33
CA LYS A 114 -15.46 -9.92 -10.78
C LYS A 114 -16.94 -9.69 -11.06
N VAL A 115 -17.78 -10.01 -10.08
CA VAL A 115 -19.25 -9.90 -10.18
C VAL A 115 -19.74 -8.46 -9.93
N GLN A 116 -18.89 -7.59 -9.37
CA GLN A 116 -19.30 -6.25 -8.95
C GLN A 116 -19.39 -5.27 -10.14
N PRO A 117 -20.57 -4.68 -10.43
CA PRO A 117 -20.76 -3.82 -11.60
C PRO A 117 -20.00 -2.48 -11.49
N THR A 118 -19.68 -2.02 -10.29
CA THR A 118 -18.88 -0.81 -10.06
C THR A 118 -17.38 -1.01 -10.30
N PHE A 119 -16.93 -2.26 -10.43
CA PHE A 119 -15.50 -2.60 -10.50
C PHE A 119 -14.78 -1.88 -11.64
N VAL A 120 -15.37 -1.83 -12.84
CA VAL A 120 -14.75 -1.20 -14.02
C VAL A 120 -14.54 0.31 -13.80
N LYS A 121 -15.51 0.97 -13.17
CA LYS A 121 -15.45 2.40 -12.87
C LYS A 121 -14.38 2.68 -11.82
N ASP A 122 -14.41 1.95 -10.71
CA ASP A 122 -13.44 2.10 -9.62
C ASP A 122 -12.02 1.80 -10.11
N ARG A 123 -11.82 0.71 -10.87
CA ARG A 123 -10.51 0.36 -11.44
C ARG A 123 -9.97 1.45 -12.37
N ARG A 124 -10.81 2.06 -13.21
CA ARG A 124 -10.40 3.17 -14.08
C ARG A 124 -9.97 4.38 -13.26
N ALA A 125 -10.72 4.73 -12.22
CA ALA A 125 -10.34 5.81 -11.31
C ALA A 125 -8.99 5.51 -10.62
N MET A 126 -8.77 4.27 -10.20
CA MET A 126 -7.51 3.84 -9.59
C MET A 126 -6.31 3.95 -10.55
N LYS A 127 -6.49 3.55 -11.82
CA LYS A 127 -5.43 3.68 -12.84
C LYS A 127 -5.09 5.14 -13.19
N VAL A 128 -6.05 6.05 -13.12
CA VAL A 128 -5.79 7.48 -13.34
C VAL A 128 -5.01 8.08 -12.16
N SER A 129 -5.18 7.54 -10.96
CA SER A 129 -4.46 7.97 -9.76
C SER A 129 -3.13 7.25 -9.50
N SER A 130 -2.78 6.23 -10.28
CA SER A 130 -1.49 5.55 -10.13
C SER A 130 -0.37 6.39 -10.75
N PHE A 131 0.82 6.36 -10.13
CA PHE A 131 2.05 7.00 -10.60
C PHE A 131 2.22 6.83 -12.12
N SER A 132 2.26 7.95 -12.84
CA SER A 132 2.40 8.00 -14.30
C SER A 132 3.75 8.59 -14.69
#